data_AF-A0ABD5F1X0-F1
#
_entry.id   AF-A0ABD5F1X0-F1
#
_cell.length_a   1.000
_cell.length_b   1.000
_cell.length_c   1.000
_cell.angle_alpha   90.00
_cell.angle_beta   90.00
_cell.angle_gamma   90.00
#
_symmetry.space_group_name_H-M   'P 1'
#
loop_
_entity.id
_entity.type
_entity.pdbx_description
1 polymer ?
#
loop_
_entity_poly.entity_id
_entity_poly.type
_entity_poly.pdbx_seq_one_letter_code
_entity_poly.pdbx_strand_id
1 'polypeptide(L)'
;VLELAEAPEDGVRREVYEETGIKVQVDRLTGVYKNTSRGIVALVFRCRAEGGHEQLSDEAVAVEWLSPGEVTSRMAEVYAVRVTDALLDGAPRVRAHDGRRLARGA
;
A
#
# COMPACT_ATOMS: atom_id res chain seq x y z
N VAL A 1 -6.36 9.11 0.76
CA VAL A 1 -6.50 9.27 2.25
C VAL A 1 -7.84 8.70 2.69
N LEU A 2 -7.94 8.09 3.88
CA LEU A 2 -9.22 7.55 4.36
C LEU A 2 -10.18 8.68 4.77
N GLU A 3 -11.41 8.66 4.23
CA GLU A 3 -12.43 9.65 4.58
C GLU A 3 -13.11 9.36 5.93
N LEU A 4 -13.70 10.37 6.55
CA LEU A 4 -14.24 10.30 7.93
C LEU A 4 -15.31 9.22 8.14
N ALA A 5 -16.17 8.99 7.15
CA ALA A 5 -17.27 8.04 7.23
C ALA A 5 -17.00 6.75 6.45
N GLU A 6 -15.77 6.57 5.97
CA GLU A 6 -15.38 5.47 5.08
C GLU A 6 -14.73 4.33 5.86
N ALA A 7 -15.16 3.10 5.59
CA ALA A 7 -14.47 1.93 6.12
C ALA A 7 -13.10 1.77 5.43
N PRO A 8 -12.06 1.29 6.12
CA PRO A 8 -10.73 1.11 5.51
C PRO A 8 -10.72 0.33 4.19
N GLU A 9 -11.55 -0.71 4.09
CA GLU A 9 -11.69 -1.53 2.91
C GLU A 9 -12.36 -0.79 1.74
N ASP A 10 -13.27 0.15 2.03
CA ASP A 10 -13.89 0.98 0.99
C ASP A 10 -12.90 2.02 0.48
N GLY A 11 -12.12 2.62 1.39
CA GLY A 11 -11.05 3.54 1.03
C GLY A 11 -10.01 2.90 0.13
N VAL A 12 -9.57 1.67 0.43
CA VAL A 12 -8.59 1.00 -0.43
C VAL A 12 -9.17 0.66 -1.82
N ARG A 13 -10.46 0.32 -1.92
CA ARG A 13 -11.12 0.05 -3.21
C ARG A 13 -11.21 1.33 -4.04
N ARG A 14 -11.63 2.44 -3.42
CA ARG A 14 -11.77 3.74 -4.07
C ARG A 14 -10.43 4.26 -4.56
N GLU A 15 -9.43 4.35 -3.68
CA GLU A 15 -8.13 4.92 -4.01
C GLU A 15 -7.40 4.11 -5.09
N VAL A 16 -7.44 2.77 -5.01
CA VAL A 16 -6.85 1.93 -6.08
C VAL A 16 -7.52 2.18 -7.41
N TYR A 17 -8.86 2.30 -7.45
CA TYR A 17 -9.58 2.57 -8.69
C TYR A 17 -9.30 3.98 -9.24
N GLU A 18 -9.30 5.00 -8.38
CA GLU A 18 -9.02 6.40 -8.76
C GLU A 18 -7.60 6.59 -9.29
N GLU A 19 -6.61 5.93 -8.67
CA GLU A 19 -5.20 6.10 -9.06
C GLU A 19 -4.78 5.21 -10.23
N THR A 20 -5.42 4.05 -10.43
CA THR A 20 -4.93 3.04 -11.38
C THR A 20 -5.95 2.52 -12.40
N GLY A 21 -7.25 2.79 -12.20
CA GLY A 21 -8.34 2.21 -13.01
C GLY A 21 -8.65 0.73 -12.72
N ILE A 22 -7.92 0.09 -11.80
CA ILE A 22 -8.09 -1.33 -11.45
C ILE A 22 -9.14 -1.49 -10.35
N LYS A 23 -10.05 -2.45 -10.53
CA LYS A 23 -11.01 -2.86 -9.50
C LYS A 23 -10.45 -4.03 -8.71
N VAL A 24 -10.58 -3.96 -7.38
CA VAL A 24 -9.98 -4.95 -6.50
C VAL A 24 -10.94 -5.51 -5.45
N GLN A 25 -10.79 -6.80 -5.16
CA GLN A 25 -11.29 -7.43 -3.95
C GLN A 25 -10.26 -7.27 -2.83
N VAL A 26 -10.71 -6.83 -1.65
CA VAL A 26 -9.86 -6.79 -0.46
C VAL A 26 -9.84 -8.18 0.19
N ASP A 27 -8.66 -8.78 0.32
CA ASP A 27 -8.51 -10.09 0.95
C ASP A 27 -8.26 -9.97 2.46
N ARG A 28 -7.18 -9.27 2.85
CA ARG A 28 -6.78 -9.12 4.26
C ARG A 28 -5.88 -7.93 4.51
N LEU A 29 -5.91 -7.41 5.74
CA LEU A 29 -4.90 -6.50 6.25
C LEU A 29 -3.55 -7.23 6.38
N THR A 30 -2.47 -6.60 5.90
CA THR A 30 -1.11 -7.16 5.94
C THR A 30 -0.14 -6.32 6.75
N GLY A 31 -0.43 -5.04 6.98
CA GLY A 31 0.38 -4.24 7.89
C GLY A 31 -0.15 -2.87 8.25
N VAL A 32 0.43 -2.34 9.32
CA VAL A 32 0.19 -1.02 9.89
C VAL A 32 1.54 -0.31 10.02
N TYR A 33 1.69 0.82 9.34
CA TYR A 33 2.96 1.54 9.25
C TYR A 33 2.80 2.97 9.75
N LYS A 34 3.49 3.32 10.83
CA LYS A 34 3.51 4.68 11.36
C LYS A 34 4.63 5.49 10.71
N ASN A 35 4.27 6.52 9.95
CA ASN A 35 5.20 7.61 9.62
C ASN A 35 5.26 8.56 10.82
N THR A 36 6.35 8.52 11.58
CA THR A 36 6.50 9.31 12.81
C THR A 36 6.72 10.79 12.52
N SER A 37 7.45 11.12 11.46
CA SER A 37 7.73 12.50 11.04
C SER A 37 6.48 13.26 10.60
N ARG A 38 5.48 12.56 10.03
CA ARG A 38 4.22 13.16 9.56
C ARG A 38 3.02 12.87 10.45
N GLY A 39 3.19 12.03 11.47
CA GLY A 39 2.06 11.58 12.31
C GLY A 39 1.05 10.68 11.59
N ILE A 40 1.34 10.17 10.40
CA ILE A 40 0.40 9.38 9.57
C ILE A 40 0.50 7.89 9.90
N VAL A 41 -0.64 7.20 9.97
CA VAL A 41 -0.72 5.74 10.00
C VAL A 41 -1.22 5.25 8.65
N ALA A 42 -0.46 4.38 7.99
CA ALA A 42 -0.86 3.72 6.77
C ALA A 42 -1.30 2.28 7.08
N LEU A 43 -2.49 1.92 6.63
CA LEU A 43 -2.99 0.55 6.61
C LEU A 43 -2.70 -0.02 5.22
N VAL A 44 -2.21 -1.26 5.15
CA VAL A 44 -1.90 -1.92 3.88
C VAL A 44 -2.68 -3.21 3.81
N PHE A 45 -3.43 -3.36 2.73
CA PHE A 45 -4.24 -4.54 2.44
C PHE A 45 -3.66 -5.30 1.26
N ARG A 46 -3.73 -6.62 1.32
CA ARG A 46 -3.56 -7.46 0.14
C ARG A 46 -4.91 -7.54 -0.57
N CYS A 47 -4.86 -7.30 -1.87
CA CYS A 47 -6.03 -7.31 -2.73
C CYS A 47 -5.80 -8.20 -3.96
N ARG A 48 -6.89 -8.60 -4.60
CA ARG A 48 -6.91 -9.31 -5.88
C ARG A 48 -7.59 -8.44 -6.92
N ALA A 49 -6.99 -8.31 -8.10
CA ALA A 49 -7.65 -7.65 -9.22
C ALA A 49 -8.85 -8.48 -9.69
N GLU A 50 -10.00 -7.82 -9.85
CA GLU A 50 -11.25 -8.43 -10.35
C GLU A 50 -11.67 -7.87 -11.71
N GLY A 51 -10.96 -6.85 -12.20
CA GLY A 51 -11.20 -6.25 -13.50
C GLY A 51 -10.73 -4.80 -13.55
N GLY A 52 -11.22 -4.06 -14.54
CA GLY A 52 -10.69 -2.74 -14.87
C GLY A 52 -9.54 -2.83 -15.88
N HIS A 53 -8.96 -1.69 -16.20
CA HIS A 53 -7.79 -1.57 -17.05
C HIS A 53 -6.94 -0.41 -16.54
N GLU A 54 -5.63 -0.49 -16.77
CA GLU A 54 -4.69 0.53 -16.34
C GLU A 54 -5.07 1.89 -16.92
N GLN A 55 -5.25 2.86 -16.04
CA GLN A 55 -5.53 4.24 -16.38
C GLN A 55 -4.57 5.16 -15.63
N LEU A 56 -4.12 6.20 -16.33
CA LEU A 56 -3.34 7.26 -15.71
C LEU A 56 -4.28 8.22 -14.96
N SER A 57 -3.71 8.93 -14.01
CA SER A 57 -4.40 9.97 -13.25
C SER A 57 -3.49 11.20 -13.13
N ASP A 58 -4.00 12.28 -12.54
CA ASP A 58 -3.17 13.46 -12.22
C ASP A 58 -2.05 13.12 -11.21
N GLU A 59 -2.17 11.98 -10.51
CA GLU A 59 -1.21 11.50 -9.51
C GLU A 59 -0.30 10.38 -10.04
N ALA A 60 -0.70 9.68 -11.10
CA ALA A 60 0.01 8.52 -11.65
C ALA A 60 0.34 8.70 -13.14
N VAL A 61 1.63 8.81 -13.46
CA VAL A 61 2.15 8.89 -14.84
C VAL A 61 2.34 7.53 -15.52
N ALA A 62 2.29 6.45 -14.76
CA ALA A 62 2.39 5.07 -15.23
C ALA A 62 1.75 4.12 -14.22
N VAL A 63 1.17 3.02 -14.73
CA VAL A 63 0.67 1.89 -13.95
C VAL A 63 1.33 0.63 -14.52
N GLU A 64 2.04 -0.11 -13.67
CA GLU A 64 2.84 -1.27 -14.07
C GLU A 64 2.69 -2.41 -13.07
N TRP A 65 2.67 -3.65 -13.58
CA TRP A 65 2.77 -4.84 -12.76
C TRP A 65 4.24 -5.18 -12.51
N LEU A 66 4.63 -5.26 -11.23
CA LEU A 66 6.01 -5.49 -10.82
C LEU A 66 6.18 -6.79 -10.05
N SER A 67 7.28 -7.48 -10.30
CA SER A 67 7.74 -8.56 -9.44
C SER A 67 8.25 -8.02 -8.09
N PRO A 68 8.32 -8.86 -7.04
CA PRO A 68 8.87 -8.43 -5.74
C PRO A 68 10.30 -7.90 -5.82
N GLY A 69 11.12 -8.45 -6.72
CA GLY A 69 12.49 -7.98 -6.96
C GLY A 69 12.53 -6.58 -7.55
N GLU A 70 11.68 -6.30 -8.54
CA GLU A 70 11.57 -4.96 -9.15
C GLU A 70 11.03 -3.93 -8.16
N VAL A 71 10.08 -4.32 -7.30
CA VAL A 71 9.61 -3.46 -6.20
C VAL A 71 10.78 -3.05 -5.30
N THR A 72 11.60 -4.02 -4.86
CA THR A 72 12.72 -3.72 -3.96
C THR A 72 13.83 -2.90 -4.61
N SER A 73 13.97 -2.94 -5.94
CA SER A 73 14.98 -2.14 -6.66
C SER A 73 14.49 -0.75 -7.06
N ARG A 74 13.18 -0.59 -7.34
CA ARG A 74 12.60 0.68 -7.83
C ARG A 74 12.04 1.56 -6.72
N MET A 75 11.57 0.99 -5.62
CA MET A 75 10.85 1.73 -4.57
C MET A 75 11.75 2.08 -3.38
N ALA A 76 11.46 3.21 -2.74
CA ALA A 76 12.13 3.55 -1.48
C ALA A 76 11.79 2.52 -0.37
N GLU A 77 12.74 2.30 0.53
CA GLU A 77 12.72 1.29 1.60
C GLU A 77 11.36 1.17 2.31
N VAL A 78 10.82 2.30 2.78
CA VAL A 78 9.58 2.36 3.58
C VAL A 78 8.30 2.05 2.80
N TYR A 79 8.36 2.04 1.46
CA TYR A 79 7.26 1.62 0.59
C TYR A 79 7.48 0.18 0.11
N ALA A 80 8.70 -0.19 -0.27
CA ALA A 80 9.05 -1.55 -0.69
C ALA A 80 8.77 -2.59 0.41
N VAL A 81 9.07 -2.25 1.68
CA VAL A 81 8.80 -3.13 2.82
C VAL A 81 7.30 -3.46 2.95
N ARG A 82 6.41 -2.52 2.60
CA ARG A 82 4.97 -2.73 2.71
C ARG A 82 4.48 -3.82 1.77
N VAL A 83 5.01 -3.83 0.55
CA VAL A 83 4.69 -4.83 -0.47
C VAL A 83 5.29 -6.19 -0.08
N THR A 84 6.57 -6.21 0.32
CA THR A 84 7.23 -7.47 0.68
C THR A 84 6.63 -8.11 1.93
N ASP A 85 6.27 -7.33 2.96
CA ASP A 85 5.53 -7.82 4.12
C ASP A 85 4.14 -8.36 3.72
N ALA A 86 3.47 -7.77 2.71
CA ALA A 86 2.16 -8.23 2.23
C ALA A 86 2.18 -9.59 1.52
N LEU A 87 3.35 -10.02 1.05
CA LEU A 87 3.54 -11.35 0.46
C LEU A 87 3.72 -12.44 1.51
N LEU A 88 4.03 -12.07 2.76
CA LEU A 88 4.19 -13.01 3.86
C LEU A 88 2.84 -13.40 4.45
N ASP A 89 2.74 -14.64 4.90
CA ASP A 89 1.57 -15.11 5.64
C ASP A 89 1.65 -14.75 7.14
N GLY A 90 0.52 -14.92 7.82
CA GLY A 90 0.35 -14.66 9.25
C GLY A 90 -0.19 -13.28 9.58
N ALA A 91 0.07 -12.84 10.82
CA ALA A 91 -0.46 -11.60 11.37
C ALA A 91 0.08 -10.35 10.66
N PRO A 92 -0.69 -9.24 10.63
CA PRO A 92 -0.23 -7.97 10.07
C PRO A 92 1.09 -7.50 10.69
N ARG A 93 2.01 -7.00 9.87
CA ARG A 93 3.26 -6.40 10.36
C ARG A 93 3.00 -5.00 10.89
N VAL A 94 3.59 -4.67 12.04
CA VAL A 94 3.51 -3.33 12.63
C VAL A 94 4.90 -2.73 12.64
N ARG A 95 5.09 -1.59 11.98
CA ARG A 95 6.39 -0.91 11.87
C ARG A 95 6.25 0.60 11.98
N ALA A 96 7.33 1.26 12.35
CA ALA A 96 7.45 2.72 12.32
C ALA A 96 8.59 3.14 11.38
N HIS A 97 8.49 4.34 10.80
CA HIS A 97 9.50 4.91 9.92
C HIS A 97 9.47 6.44 9.94
N ASP A 98 10.59 7.07 9.57
CA ASP A 98 10.72 8.53 9.47
C ASP A 98 10.28 9.11 8.11
N GLY A 99 9.92 8.22 7.17
CA GLY A 99 9.55 8.57 5.79
C GLY A 99 10.60 8.17 4.77
N ARG A 100 11.79 7.76 5.21
CA ARG A 100 12.88 7.25 4.37
C ARG A 100 13.44 5.92 4.85
N ARG A 101 13.57 5.75 6.16
CA ARG A 101 14.14 4.58 6.83
C ARG A 101 13.14 3.99 7.81
N LEU A 102 13.13 2.67 7.93
CA LEU A 102 12.49 2.01 9.05
C LEU A 102 13.15 2.43 10.37
N ALA A 103 12.34 2.63 11.40
CA ALA A 103 12.86 2.75 12.75
C ALA A 103 13.58 1.44 13.10
N ARG A 104 14.81 1.54 13.60
CA ARG A 104 15.48 0.39 14.19
C ARG A 104 14.67 -0.01 15.43
N GLY A 105 14.35 -1.30 15.55
CA GLY A 105 13.59 -1.81 16.68
C GLY A 105 14.22 -1.35 17.99
N ALA A 106 13.36 -0.97 18.95
CA ALA A 106 13.76 -0.86 20.34
C ALA A 106 14.00 -2.27 20.91
#